data_AF-A0A7V3RJS4-F1
#
_entry.id   AF-A0A7V3RJS4-F1
#
_cell.length_a   1.000
_cell.length_b   1.000
_cell.length_c   1.000
_cell.angle_alpha   90.00
_cell.angle_beta   90.00
_cell.angle_gamma   90.00
#
_symmetry.space_group_name_H-M   'P 1'
#
loop_
_entity.id
_entity.type
_entity.pdbx_description
1 polymer ?
#
loop_
_entity_poly.entity_id
_entity_poly.type
_entity_poly.pdbx_seq_one_letter_code
_entity_poly.pdbx_strand_id
1 'polypeptide(L)'
;MRTHVFIVNEDTFPSHLSYLFAGTGAKDKDEDIGLLSDIRRVRPGDFVIFYIEATTKVKGGFYGIFKVADQTPLVFHVPGQNGFQPNLGKKLIYRILLEPYEVYSEGVPEWEALDKLPVYATEIQWSLIYRKLKGKRGCTP
;
A
#
# COMPACT_ATOMS: atom_id res chain seq x y z
N MET A 1 15.44 7.20 -3.66
CA MET A 1 13.99 7.44 -3.65
C MET A 1 13.34 6.44 -4.59
N ARG A 2 12.47 5.59 -4.06
CA ARG A 2 11.67 4.60 -4.80
C ARG A 2 10.20 4.84 -4.53
N THR A 3 9.33 4.28 -5.36
CA THR A 3 7.88 4.35 -5.17
C THR A 3 7.36 2.96 -4.86
N HIS A 4 6.64 2.83 -3.75
CA HIS A 4 6.05 1.58 -3.31
C HIS A 4 4.53 1.62 -3.51
N VAL A 5 3.97 0.58 -4.10
CA VAL A 5 2.52 0.42 -4.26
C VAL A 5 2.00 -0.47 -3.12
N PHE A 6 1.08 0.08 -2.33
CA PHE A 6 0.35 -0.65 -1.30
C PHE A 6 -1.04 -1.00 -1.79
N ILE A 7 -1.32 -2.30 -1.82
CA ILE A 7 -2.61 -2.83 -2.26
C ILE A 7 -3.54 -2.87 -1.05
N VAL A 8 -4.60 -2.09 -1.10
CA VAL A 8 -5.55 -1.88 -0.01
C VAL A 8 -6.98 -2.13 -0.49
N ASN A 9 -7.93 -2.21 0.44
CA ASN A 9 -9.34 -2.35 0.12
C ASN A 9 -10.14 -1.19 0.73
N GLU A 10 -11.44 -1.14 0.42
CA GLU A 10 -12.34 -0.09 0.93
C GLU A 10 -12.44 -0.06 2.46
N ASP A 11 -12.18 -1.18 3.14
CA ASP A 11 -12.26 -1.25 4.60
C ASP A 11 -11.03 -0.65 5.30
N THR A 12 -9.83 -0.84 4.74
CA THR A 12 -8.58 -0.35 5.35
C THR A 12 -8.14 0.99 4.80
N PHE A 13 -8.50 1.32 3.56
CA PHE A 13 -8.06 2.56 2.90
C PHE A 13 -8.44 3.85 3.65
N PRO A 14 -9.68 4.03 4.15
CA PRO A 14 -10.04 5.22 4.94
C PRO A 14 -9.19 5.37 6.21
N SER A 15 -8.81 4.26 6.84
CA SER A 15 -7.93 4.26 8.01
C SER A 15 -6.49 4.62 7.63
N HIS A 16 -5.99 4.13 6.50
CA HIS A 16 -4.65 4.52 6.01
C HIS A 16 -4.54 6.03 5.78
N LEU A 17 -5.59 6.65 5.23
CA LEU A 17 -5.65 8.09 5.02
C LEU A 17 -5.77 8.87 6.34
N SER A 18 -6.73 8.49 7.20
CA SER A 18 -7.04 9.24 8.42
C SER A 18 -5.89 9.24 9.43
N TYR A 19 -5.07 8.19 9.42
CA TYR A 19 -3.98 7.99 10.37
C TYR A 19 -2.59 8.03 9.71
N LEU A 20 -2.52 8.37 8.41
CA LEU A 20 -1.29 8.54 7.65
C LEU A 20 -0.28 7.40 7.86
N PHE A 21 -0.70 6.18 7.59
CA PHE A 21 0.18 5.01 7.67
C PHE A 21 -0.10 4.06 6.51
N ALA A 22 0.91 3.28 6.11
CA ALA A 22 0.74 2.11 5.26
C ALA A 22 1.05 0.84 6.05
N GLY A 23 0.37 -0.26 5.74
CA GLY A 23 0.54 -1.49 6.49
C GLY A 23 0.29 -2.77 5.70
N THR A 24 0.89 -3.86 6.17
CA THR A 24 0.74 -5.20 5.59
C THR A 24 0.22 -6.18 6.65
N GLY A 25 -0.54 -7.18 6.21
CA GLY A 25 -1.25 -8.12 7.08
C GLY A 25 -1.15 -9.56 6.60
N ALA A 26 -1.05 -10.50 7.54
CA ALA A 26 -0.87 -11.94 7.29
C ALA A 26 -2.10 -12.77 7.71
N LYS A 27 -3.31 -12.32 7.36
CA LYS A 27 -4.58 -12.84 7.90
C LYS A 27 -4.57 -12.76 9.43
N ASP A 28 -4.77 -13.88 10.13
CA ASP A 28 -4.84 -13.93 11.58
C ASP A 28 -3.46 -14.02 12.26
N LYS A 29 -2.39 -14.28 11.49
CA LYS A 29 -1.04 -14.43 12.03
C LYS A 29 -0.53 -13.12 12.63
N ASP A 30 0.33 -13.26 13.62
CA ASP A 30 1.05 -12.15 14.25
C ASP A 30 2.34 -11.78 13.54
N GLU A 31 2.85 -12.66 12.69
CA GLU A 31 4.11 -12.45 11.98
C GLU A 31 4.11 -13.15 10.61
N ASP A 32 4.88 -12.56 9.68
CA ASP A 32 5.17 -13.16 8.39
C ASP A 32 6.50 -12.60 7.84
N ILE A 33 7.50 -13.47 7.71
CA ILE A 33 8.86 -13.08 7.27
C ILE A 33 8.84 -12.50 5.85
N GLY A 34 7.96 -12.98 4.97
CA GLY A 34 7.83 -12.48 3.61
C GLY A 34 7.34 -11.03 3.59
N LEU A 35 6.28 -10.74 4.35
CA LEU A 35 5.76 -9.38 4.50
C LEU A 35 6.75 -8.45 5.20
N LEU A 36 7.44 -8.95 6.23
CA LEU A 36 8.49 -8.19 6.91
C LEU A 36 9.63 -7.83 5.95
N SER A 37 10.05 -8.78 5.12
CA SER A 37 11.07 -8.55 4.07
C SER A 37 10.58 -7.52 3.05
N ASP A 38 9.32 -7.59 2.63
CA ASP A 38 8.72 -6.66 1.68
C ASP A 38 8.67 -5.22 2.25
N ILE A 39 8.15 -5.02 3.46
CA ILE A 39 8.03 -3.68 4.05
C ILE A 39 9.38 -3.09 4.50
N ARG A 40 10.36 -3.91 4.89
CA ARG A 40 11.72 -3.44 5.25
C ARG A 40 12.54 -2.94 4.07
N ARG A 41 12.06 -3.06 2.82
CA ARG A 41 12.70 -2.45 1.65
C ARG A 41 12.44 -0.95 1.54
N VAL A 42 11.43 -0.45 2.25
CA VAL A 42 11.09 0.97 2.32
C VAL A 42 12.20 1.75 3.02
N ARG A 43 12.45 2.99 2.57
CA ARG A 43 13.37 3.95 3.19
C ARG A 43 12.67 5.27 3.47
N PRO A 44 13.12 6.07 4.46
CA PRO A 44 12.66 7.43 4.63
C PRO A 44 12.75 8.21 3.31
N GLY A 45 11.70 8.96 3.00
CA GLY A 45 11.60 9.74 1.78
C GLY A 45 11.26 8.97 0.50
N ASP A 46 11.08 7.64 0.55
CA ASP A 46 10.43 6.91 -0.54
C ASP A 46 8.95 7.35 -0.66
N PHE A 47 8.38 7.15 -1.84
CA PHE A 47 6.96 7.41 -2.08
C PHE A 47 6.11 6.16 -1.86
N VAL A 48 4.88 6.37 -1.42
CA VAL A 48 3.84 5.35 -1.27
C VAL A 48 2.62 5.79 -2.07
N ILE A 49 2.12 4.87 -2.89
CA ILE A 49 0.87 5.03 -3.62
C ILE A 49 -0.08 3.92 -3.15
N PHE A 50 -1.31 4.29 -2.77
CA PHE A 50 -2.34 3.30 -2.49
C PHE A 50 -3.03 2.88 -3.77
N TYR A 51 -3.26 1.58 -3.91
CA TYR A 51 -4.00 0.99 -5.03
C TYR A 51 -5.15 0.15 -4.50
N ILE A 52 -6.36 0.41 -4.99
CA ILE A 52 -7.54 -0.41 -4.74
C ILE A 52 -7.81 -1.23 -6.00
N GLU A 53 -7.89 -2.55 -5.85
CA GLU A 53 -8.27 -3.45 -6.94
C GLU A 53 -9.70 -3.21 -7.40
N ALA A 54 -9.91 -3.21 -8.72
CA ALA A 54 -11.25 -3.15 -9.28
C ALA A 54 -12.06 -4.40 -8.87
N THR A 55 -13.30 -4.17 -8.45
CA THR A 55 -14.28 -5.23 -8.17
C THR A 55 -15.57 -4.95 -8.93
N THR A 56 -16.58 -5.82 -8.81
CA THR A 56 -17.90 -5.53 -9.38
C THR A 56 -18.57 -4.29 -8.77
N LYS A 57 -18.11 -3.85 -7.58
CA LYS A 57 -18.65 -2.69 -6.86
C LYS A 57 -17.78 -1.44 -6.98
N VAL A 58 -16.49 -1.62 -7.23
CA VAL A 58 -15.46 -0.56 -7.11
C VAL A 58 -14.67 -0.48 -8.39
N LYS A 59 -14.55 0.72 -8.98
CA LYS A 59 -13.86 0.90 -10.26
C LYS A 59 -12.33 0.67 -10.21
N GLY A 60 -11.76 0.56 -9.02
CA GLY A 60 -10.32 0.41 -8.80
C GLY A 60 -9.51 1.64 -9.24
N GLY A 61 -8.32 1.81 -8.67
CA GLY A 61 -7.48 2.95 -9.01
C GLY A 61 -6.40 3.26 -7.99
N PHE A 62 -5.67 4.32 -8.28
CA PHE A 62 -4.55 4.83 -7.49
C PHE A 62 -4.95 6.06 -6.70
N TYR A 63 -4.55 6.12 -5.44
CA TYR A 63 -5.00 7.13 -4.50
C TYR A 63 -3.86 7.77 -3.75
N GLY A 64 -3.61 9.04 -4.10
CA GLY A 64 -2.63 9.91 -3.47
C GLY A 64 -1.18 9.43 -3.60
N ILE A 65 -0.27 10.38 -3.50
CA ILE A 65 1.15 10.13 -3.30
C ILE A 65 1.48 10.59 -1.89
N PHE A 66 2.04 9.67 -1.12
CA PHE A 66 2.51 9.90 0.23
C PHE A 66 4.01 9.71 0.26
N LYS A 67 4.67 10.33 1.22
CA LYS A 67 6.09 10.17 1.48
C LYS A 67 6.27 9.38 2.76
N VAL A 68 7.25 8.49 2.80
CA VAL A 68 7.58 7.73 4.01
C VAL A 68 8.24 8.68 5.01
N ALA A 69 7.64 8.78 6.19
CA ALA A 69 8.11 9.64 7.26
C ALA A 69 9.52 9.23 7.71
N ASP A 70 10.35 10.21 8.05
CA ASP A 70 11.65 9.96 8.67
C ASP A 70 11.50 9.81 10.18
N GLN A 71 11.53 8.55 10.63
CA GLN A 71 11.25 8.18 12.00
C GLN A 71 12.01 6.92 12.41
N THR A 72 12.15 6.72 13.71
CA THR A 72 12.76 5.52 14.29
C THR A 72 11.84 4.93 15.37
N PRO A 73 11.43 3.65 15.28
CA PRO A 73 11.74 2.72 14.20
C PRO A 73 10.96 3.02 12.91
N LEU A 74 11.54 2.69 11.76
CA LEU A 74 10.87 2.88 10.47
C LEU A 74 9.64 1.98 10.30
N VAL A 75 9.77 0.72 10.74
CA VAL A 75 8.72 -0.31 10.65
C VAL A 75 8.29 -0.72 12.06
N PHE A 76 7.00 -0.58 12.34
CA PHE A 76 6.38 -1.04 13.57
C PHE A 76 5.81 -2.44 13.38
N HIS A 77 6.05 -3.31 14.36
CA HIS A 77 5.39 -4.62 14.45
C HIS A 77 4.26 -4.53 15.49
N VAL A 78 3.03 -4.77 15.06
CA VAL A 78 1.80 -4.60 15.83
C VAL A 78 1.02 -5.93 15.87
N PRO A 79 1.43 -6.87 16.74
CA PRO A 79 0.77 -8.17 16.85
C PRO A 79 -0.55 -8.07 17.65
N GLY A 80 -1.28 -9.19 17.67
CA GLY A 80 -2.49 -9.40 18.44
C GLY A 80 -3.65 -8.52 17.98
N GLN A 81 -4.49 -8.14 18.93
CA GLN A 81 -5.66 -7.29 18.68
C GLN A 81 -5.29 -5.87 18.27
N ASN A 82 -4.10 -5.40 18.65
CA ASN A 82 -3.59 -4.08 18.25
C ASN A 82 -3.43 -3.99 16.72
N GLY A 83 -3.22 -5.12 16.03
CA GLY A 83 -3.17 -5.17 14.58
C GLY A 83 -4.47 -4.73 13.90
N PHE A 84 -5.61 -4.70 14.62
CA PHE A 84 -6.90 -4.20 14.14
C PHE A 84 -7.16 -2.73 14.51
N GLN A 85 -6.30 -2.09 15.31
CA GLN A 85 -6.45 -0.67 15.60
C GLN A 85 -6.09 0.18 14.38
N PRO A 86 -6.76 1.31 14.13
CA PRO A 86 -7.73 1.96 15.02
C PRO A 86 -9.16 1.43 14.93
N ASN A 87 -9.60 0.88 13.80
CA ASN A 87 -10.85 0.13 13.59
C ASN A 87 -10.79 -0.56 12.21
N LEU A 88 -9.71 -1.29 11.97
CA LEU A 88 -9.44 -1.94 10.69
C LEU A 88 -10.26 -3.23 10.58
N GLY A 89 -10.95 -3.43 9.45
CA GLY A 89 -11.58 -4.71 9.12
C GLY A 89 -10.58 -5.85 8.86
N LYS A 90 -9.28 -5.56 8.86
CA LYS A 90 -8.18 -6.52 8.64
C LYS A 90 -6.99 -6.21 9.55
N LYS A 91 -6.37 -7.28 10.05
CA LYS A 91 -5.16 -7.20 10.86
C LYS A 91 -3.95 -6.75 10.03
N LEU A 92 -3.40 -5.59 10.35
CA LEU A 92 -2.17 -5.05 9.75
C LEU A 92 -1.05 -5.05 10.79
N ILE A 93 -0.17 -6.03 10.67
CA ILE A 93 0.88 -6.37 11.64
C ILE A 93 2.19 -5.63 11.42
N TYR A 94 2.49 -5.18 10.20
CA TYR A 94 3.66 -4.34 9.95
C TYR A 94 3.23 -3.01 9.36
N ARG A 95 3.70 -1.91 9.94
CA ARG A 95 3.25 -0.55 9.60
C ARG A 95 4.42 0.41 9.43
N ILE A 96 4.24 1.41 8.58
CA ILE A 96 5.12 2.56 8.40
C ILE A 96 4.28 3.84 8.49
N LEU A 97 4.84 4.92 9.02
CA LEU A 97 4.17 6.22 9.01
C LEU A 97 4.46 6.95 7.70
N LEU A 98 3.50 7.76 7.30
CA LEU A 98 3.51 8.51 6.07
C LEU A 98 3.30 10.00 6.36
N GLU A 99 3.73 10.81 5.40
CA GLU A 99 3.45 12.23 5.31
C GLU A 99 2.72 12.48 3.98
N PRO A 100 1.73 13.38 3.93
CA PRO A 100 1.13 13.79 2.67
C PRO A 100 2.19 14.39 1.73
N TYR A 101 2.11 14.08 0.44
CA TYR A 101 2.93 14.73 -0.59
C TYR A 101 2.06 15.34 -1.68
N GLU A 102 1.44 14.52 -2.52
CA GLU A 102 0.47 14.94 -3.53
C GLU A 102 -0.80 14.09 -3.39
N VAL A 103 -1.70 14.50 -2.49
CA VAL A 103 -2.93 13.75 -2.21
C VAL A 103 -4.05 14.26 -3.09
N TYR A 104 -4.54 13.41 -4.00
CA TYR A 104 -5.66 13.71 -4.88
C TYR A 104 -6.99 13.49 -4.15
N SER A 105 -7.92 14.45 -4.28
CA SER A 105 -9.27 14.36 -3.70
C SER A 105 -10.11 13.26 -4.35
N GLU A 106 -9.87 13.01 -5.63
CA GLU A 106 -10.45 11.92 -6.41
C GLU A 106 -9.30 11.04 -6.91
N GLY A 107 -9.38 9.73 -6.66
CA GLY A 107 -8.34 8.79 -7.12
C GLY A 107 -8.26 8.72 -8.64
N VAL A 108 -7.10 8.33 -9.17
CA VAL A 108 -6.90 8.14 -10.62
C VAL A 108 -7.35 6.73 -10.98
N PRO A 109 -8.34 6.54 -11.87
CA PRO A 109 -8.76 5.22 -12.32
C PRO A 109 -7.60 4.45 -12.95
N GLU A 110 -7.59 3.12 -12.76
CA GLU A 110 -6.52 2.27 -13.29
C GLU A 110 -6.34 2.41 -14.81
N TRP A 111 -7.44 2.39 -15.57
CA TRP A 111 -7.40 2.51 -17.03
C TRP A 111 -6.80 3.86 -17.48
N GLU A 112 -7.14 4.95 -16.79
CA GLU A 112 -6.62 6.28 -17.11
C GLU A 112 -5.12 6.36 -16.81
N ALA A 113 -4.70 5.78 -15.68
CA ALA A 113 -3.29 5.69 -15.33
C ALA A 113 -2.50 4.88 -16.37
N LEU A 114 -3.06 3.76 -16.84
CA LEU A 114 -2.45 2.90 -17.85
C LEU A 114 -2.35 3.56 -19.22
N ASP A 115 -3.39 4.27 -19.66
CA ASP A 115 -3.43 4.95 -20.96
C ASP A 115 -2.39 6.09 -21.06
N LYS A 116 -2.05 6.71 -19.93
CA LYS A 116 -1.07 7.81 -19.86
C LYS A 116 0.38 7.33 -19.77
N LEU A 117 0.61 6.02 -19.68
CA LEU A 117 1.96 5.49 -19.58
C LEU A 117 2.71 5.63 -20.91
N PRO A 118 4.04 5.87 -20.86
CA PRO A 118 4.88 5.79 -22.04
C PRO A 118 4.70 4.46 -22.77
N VAL A 119 4.79 4.46 -24.09
CA VAL A 119 4.55 3.29 -24.95
C VAL A 119 5.38 2.05 -24.55
N TYR A 120 6.54 2.23 -23.90
CA TYR A 120 7.42 1.15 -23.40
C TYR A 120 7.28 0.83 -21.89
N ALA A 121 6.42 1.56 -21.16
CA ALA A 121 6.07 1.24 -19.78
C ALA A 121 4.98 0.16 -19.68
N THR A 122 4.40 -0.26 -20.81
CA THR A 122 3.44 -1.37 -20.93
C THR A 122 4.11 -2.75 -20.75
N GLU A 123 5.39 -2.88 -21.10
CA GLU A 123 6.15 -4.13 -20.92
C GLU A 123 6.84 -4.23 -19.56
N ILE A 124 7.04 -3.10 -18.88
CA ILE A 124 7.78 -3.00 -17.62
C ILE A 124 6.79 -2.81 -16.46
N GLN A 125 6.94 -3.65 -15.43
CA GLN A 125 6.33 -3.55 -14.09
C GLN A 125 4.85 -3.94 -13.87
N TRP A 126 3.94 -3.89 -14.85
CA TRP A 126 2.55 -4.32 -14.60
C TRP A 126 2.39 -5.81 -14.33
N SER A 127 3.12 -6.66 -15.04
CA SER A 127 3.16 -8.10 -14.75
C SER A 127 3.71 -8.42 -13.36
N LEU A 128 4.44 -7.50 -12.72
CA LEU A 128 4.95 -7.64 -11.35
C LEU A 128 3.89 -7.23 -10.33
N ILE A 129 3.16 -6.13 -10.59
CA ILE A 129 2.00 -5.74 -9.80
C ILE A 129 0.95 -6.85 -9.87
N TYR A 130 0.52 -7.28 -11.07
CA TYR A 130 -0.44 -8.36 -11.25
C TYR A 130 0.03 -9.72 -10.69
N ARG A 131 1.33 -10.05 -10.75
CA ARG A 131 1.87 -11.24 -10.06
C ARG A 131 1.75 -11.13 -8.54
N LYS A 132 2.00 -9.95 -7.96
CA LYS A 132 1.91 -9.74 -6.52
C LYS A 132 0.47 -9.68 -6.04
N LEU A 133 -0.45 -9.11 -6.83
CA LEU A 133 -1.90 -9.20 -6.64
C LEU A 133 -2.33 -10.67 -6.59
N LYS A 134 -1.95 -11.47 -7.59
CA LYS A 134 -2.19 -12.93 -7.61
C LYS A 134 -1.57 -13.66 -6.40
N GLY A 135 -0.41 -13.19 -5.95
CA GLY A 135 0.29 -13.68 -4.77
C GLY A 135 -0.24 -13.17 -3.42
N LYS A 136 -1.28 -12.30 -3.42
CA LYS A 136 -1.89 -11.68 -2.23
C LYS A 136 -0.90 -10.93 -1.34
N ARG A 137 0.12 -10.31 -1.94
CA ARG A 137 1.11 -9.51 -1.20
C ARG A 137 0.69 -8.05 -1.18
N GLY A 138 0.69 -7.42 0.00
CA GLY A 138 0.16 -6.06 0.18
C GLY A 138 1.13 -4.91 -0.14
N CYS A 139 2.42 -5.19 -0.40
CA CYS A 139 3.45 -4.17 -0.65
C CYS A 139 4.33 -4.55 -1.84
N THR A 140 4.51 -3.61 -2.78
CA THR A 140 5.33 -3.76 -3.98
C THR A 140 6.33 -2.60 -4.06
N PRO A 141 7.66 -2.85 -3.99
CA PRO A 141 8.68 -1.84 -4.27
C PRO A 141 8.85 -1.52 -5.75
#